data_AF-A0A6P0Z3Y4-F1
#
_entry.id   AF-A0A6P0Z3Y4-F1
#
_cell.length_a   1.000
_cell.length_b   1.000
_cell.length_c   1.000
_cell.angle_alpha   90.00
_cell.angle_beta   90.00
_cell.angle_gamma   90.00
#
_symmetry.space_group_name_H-M   'P 1'
#
loop_
_entity.id
_entity.type
_entity.pdbx_description
1 polymer ?
#
loop_
_entity_poly.entity_id
_entity_poly.type
_entity_poly.pdbx_seq_one_letter_code
_entity_poly.pdbx_strand_id
1 'polypeptide(L)'
;MQRQEKELQQRLGDRIANTLGVPVDTQGIEMGILEQDLASLLVQVEVERAGLSNRIDELLQIQANQRQRAKLLPQLETTQRQLERQLTVAQSTYETLLQRLQDVQVAQNKTIDNIRVVSRALVPQDPTFGKKLIVAAGVLVGSVLAVITAFVLDLCDRSVKTITEAQEVLGLPILGVIPTLDKRIPVIMPPNHDGTPQMPHPYVLLQANLSFVTAQTHDKVILVTSSVAEEGRSRVTANLAIAMAQAGKHVLLIDADLHKPTQHQIWECRNDMGLRQVLNHGAEPLTAIQAIGPNLSLLPSGQGHEHNLEPFNPQMIGQLLQQMAHRFDVVLLDTSPVTQMPDASTLGALADATLIVVRPKQAQMIDLKAAKVLMELSGKPTLGIVANGVAKGTNPMQYLASSSGQVSVRTQQKSATVRPTETLLMPVDKGSPVDRGSPINAEKPIDEVARPIVDSDNYEPTHASS
;
A
#
# COMPACT_ATOMS: atom_id res chain seq x y z
N MET A 1 69.74 -61.92 -76.84
CA MET A 1 69.13 -62.10 -78.18
C MET A 1 67.77 -62.78 -78.06
N GLN A 2 67.61 -64.12 -78.12
CA GLN A 2 66.28 -64.76 -78.10
C GLN A 2 65.39 -64.42 -76.88
N ARG A 3 65.98 -64.21 -75.69
CA ARG A 3 65.23 -63.80 -74.49
C ARG A 3 64.70 -62.36 -74.57
N GLN A 4 65.47 -61.46 -75.17
CA GLN A 4 65.07 -60.06 -75.38
C GLN A 4 64.02 -59.95 -76.48
N GLU A 5 64.11 -60.79 -77.52
CA GLU A 5 63.13 -60.84 -78.60
C GLU A 5 61.75 -61.29 -78.08
N LYS A 6 61.73 -62.32 -77.21
CA LYS A 6 60.50 -62.72 -76.50
C LYS A 6 59.96 -61.62 -75.58
N GLU A 7 60.83 -60.91 -74.87
CA GLU A 7 60.41 -59.84 -73.96
C GLU A 7 59.86 -58.62 -74.72
N LEU A 8 60.40 -58.34 -75.90
CA LEU A 8 59.93 -57.30 -76.80
C LEU A 8 58.59 -57.70 -77.44
N GLN A 9 58.44 -58.95 -77.89
CA GLN A 9 57.17 -59.49 -78.37
C GLN A 9 56.09 -59.45 -77.28
N GLN A 10 56.44 -59.77 -76.04
CA GLN A 10 55.50 -59.71 -74.92
C GLN A 10 55.08 -58.27 -74.61
N ARG A 11 56.02 -57.31 -74.59
CA ARG A 11 55.69 -55.88 -74.40
C ARG A 11 54.92 -55.27 -75.56
N LEU A 12 55.17 -55.73 -76.78
CA LEU A 12 54.41 -55.33 -77.97
C LEU A 12 52.98 -55.89 -77.87
N GLY A 13 52.84 -57.17 -77.53
CA GLY A 13 51.56 -57.82 -77.28
C GLY A 13 50.75 -57.13 -76.17
N ASP A 14 51.37 -56.79 -75.04
CA ASP A 14 50.72 -56.08 -73.94
C ASP A 14 50.26 -54.67 -74.34
N ARG A 15 51.03 -53.96 -75.18
CA ARG A 15 50.64 -52.64 -75.69
C ARG A 15 49.52 -52.71 -76.71
N ILE A 16 49.57 -53.69 -77.62
CA ILE A 16 48.51 -53.95 -78.61
C ILE A 16 47.22 -54.34 -77.88
N ALA A 17 47.29 -55.23 -76.88
CA ALA A 17 46.14 -55.62 -76.07
C ALA A 17 45.53 -54.43 -75.30
N ASN A 18 46.34 -53.54 -74.72
CA ASN A 18 45.87 -52.34 -74.03
C ASN A 18 45.25 -51.29 -74.97
N THR A 19 45.56 -51.32 -76.26
CA THR A 19 44.98 -50.38 -77.25
C THR A 19 43.80 -50.96 -78.03
N LEU A 20 43.71 -52.29 -78.22
CA LEU A 20 42.69 -52.93 -79.07
C LEU A 20 41.70 -53.84 -78.33
N GLY A 21 41.93 -54.17 -77.05
CA GLY A 21 40.93 -54.80 -76.18
C GLY A 21 40.50 -56.24 -76.50
N VAL A 22 41.17 -56.94 -77.42
CA VAL A 22 40.92 -58.36 -77.76
C VAL A 22 42.26 -59.12 -77.82
N PRO A 23 42.42 -60.26 -77.13
CA PRO A 23 43.67 -61.03 -77.14
C PRO A 23 43.82 -61.85 -78.43
N VAL A 24 44.91 -61.64 -79.16
CA VAL A 24 45.25 -62.37 -80.41
C VAL A 24 46.47 -63.26 -80.15
N ASP A 25 46.31 -64.56 -80.43
CA ASP A 25 47.35 -65.59 -80.25
C ASP A 25 48.31 -65.58 -81.44
N THR A 26 49.60 -65.34 -81.19
CA THR A 26 50.63 -65.14 -82.21
C THR A 26 51.58 -66.35 -82.25
N GLN A 27 51.19 -67.40 -82.99
CA GLN A 27 52.10 -68.47 -83.38
C GLN A 27 52.05 -68.66 -84.91
N GLY A 28 53.18 -68.39 -85.58
CA GLY A 28 53.41 -68.86 -86.95
C GLY A 28 53.20 -67.85 -88.08
N ILE A 29 53.40 -66.54 -87.87
CA ILE A 29 53.46 -65.57 -88.97
C ILE A 29 54.91 -65.17 -89.22
N GLU A 30 55.43 -65.51 -90.39
CA GLU A 30 56.70 -65.01 -90.92
C GLU A 30 56.58 -63.49 -91.15
N MET A 31 57.43 -62.72 -90.47
CA MET A 31 57.45 -61.25 -90.52
C MET A 31 57.85 -60.76 -91.93
N GLY A 32 56.83 -60.44 -92.74
CA GLY A 32 56.99 -59.76 -94.02
C GLY A 32 57.20 -58.25 -93.84
N ILE A 33 57.96 -57.66 -94.75
CA ILE A 33 58.47 -56.28 -94.82
C ILE A 33 57.45 -55.17 -94.44
N LEU A 34 56.14 -55.44 -94.56
CA LEU A 34 55.05 -54.50 -94.26
C LEU A 34 54.90 -54.15 -92.76
N GLU A 35 55.12 -55.11 -91.85
CA GLU A 35 55.02 -54.84 -90.40
C GLU A 35 56.16 -53.95 -89.91
N GLN A 36 57.33 -54.04 -90.55
CA GLN A 36 58.51 -53.23 -90.22
C GLN A 36 58.33 -51.77 -90.66
N ASP A 37 57.64 -51.53 -91.79
CA ASP A 37 57.26 -50.18 -92.24
C ASP A 37 56.19 -49.54 -91.35
N LEU A 38 55.18 -50.32 -90.94
CA LEU A 38 54.13 -49.85 -90.01
C LEU A 38 54.71 -49.54 -88.62
N ALA A 39 55.62 -50.36 -88.11
CA ALA A 39 56.31 -50.10 -86.85
C ALA A 39 57.19 -48.84 -86.93
N SER A 40 57.91 -48.65 -88.05
CA SER A 40 58.70 -47.45 -88.31
C SER A 40 57.85 -46.18 -88.35
N LEU A 41 56.72 -46.21 -89.07
CA LEU A 41 55.78 -45.08 -89.16
C LEU A 41 55.17 -44.74 -87.80
N LEU A 42 54.81 -45.75 -87.00
CA LEU A 42 54.23 -45.56 -85.67
C LEU A 42 55.23 -44.91 -84.71
N VAL A 43 56.49 -45.36 -84.71
CA VAL A 43 57.56 -44.73 -83.93
C VAL A 43 57.79 -43.29 -84.37
N GLN A 44 57.77 -43.01 -85.67
CA GLN A 44 57.97 -41.66 -86.21
C GLN A 44 56.86 -40.70 -85.77
N VAL A 45 55.59 -41.12 -85.86
CA VAL A 45 54.44 -40.33 -85.39
C VAL A 45 54.45 -40.16 -83.88
N GLU A 46 54.88 -41.16 -83.12
CA GLU A 46 54.94 -41.08 -81.65
C GLU A 46 56.05 -40.12 -81.18
N VAL A 47 57.21 -40.11 -81.87
CA VAL A 47 58.28 -39.13 -81.66
C VAL A 47 57.82 -37.72 -82.05
N GLU A 48 57.12 -37.56 -83.16
CA GLU A 48 56.58 -36.27 -83.61
C GLU A 48 55.53 -35.73 -82.63
N ARG A 49 54.62 -36.60 -82.15
CA ARG A 49 53.64 -36.26 -81.11
C ARG A 49 54.32 -35.87 -79.80
N ALA A 50 55.34 -36.59 -79.37
CA ALA A 50 56.10 -36.25 -78.17
C ALA A 50 56.84 -34.90 -78.32
N GLY A 51 57.40 -34.63 -79.50
CA GLY A 51 58.03 -33.35 -79.84
C GLY A 51 57.05 -32.18 -79.84
N LEU A 52 55.87 -32.36 -80.44
CA LEU A 52 54.78 -31.37 -80.44
C LEU A 52 54.24 -31.16 -79.02
N SER A 53 54.09 -32.21 -78.21
CA SER A 53 53.68 -32.10 -76.81
C SER A 53 54.66 -31.27 -76.00
N ASN A 54 55.96 -31.56 -76.12
CA ASN A 54 57.01 -30.78 -75.46
C ASN A 54 57.00 -29.30 -75.91
N ARG A 55 56.73 -29.04 -77.20
CA ARG A 55 56.65 -27.67 -77.72
C ARG A 55 55.43 -26.92 -77.20
N ILE A 56 54.29 -27.60 -77.08
CA ILE A 56 53.08 -27.04 -76.47
C ILE A 56 53.34 -26.72 -75.00
N ASP A 57 53.97 -27.63 -74.25
CA ASP A 57 54.30 -27.41 -72.85
C ASP A 57 55.28 -26.22 -72.67
N GLU A 58 56.28 -26.10 -73.55
CA GLU A 58 57.20 -24.94 -73.57
C GLU A 58 56.46 -23.63 -73.86
N LEU A 59 55.57 -23.61 -74.86
CA LEU A 59 54.77 -22.42 -75.20
C LEU A 59 53.80 -22.03 -74.08
N LEU A 60 53.18 -23.01 -73.42
CA LEU A 60 52.33 -22.79 -72.26
C LEU A 60 53.12 -22.24 -71.08
N GLN A 61 54.33 -22.74 -70.83
CA GLN A 61 55.24 -22.17 -69.83
C GLN A 61 55.63 -20.73 -70.15
N ILE A 62 55.97 -20.43 -71.41
CA ILE A 62 56.29 -19.06 -71.85
C ILE A 62 55.08 -18.14 -71.67
N GLN A 63 53.89 -18.57 -72.07
CA GLN A 63 52.66 -17.79 -71.89
C GLN A 63 52.36 -17.56 -70.40
N ALA A 64 52.53 -18.58 -69.56
CA ALA A 64 52.35 -18.47 -68.12
C ALA A 64 53.34 -17.46 -67.51
N ASN A 65 54.61 -17.50 -67.90
CA ASN A 65 55.63 -16.54 -67.46
C ASN A 65 55.31 -15.11 -67.91
N GLN A 66 54.90 -14.92 -69.18
CA GLN A 66 54.48 -13.61 -69.68
C GLN A 66 53.25 -13.07 -68.95
N ARG A 67 52.24 -13.91 -68.67
CA ARG A 67 51.08 -13.53 -67.86
C ARG A 67 51.50 -13.13 -66.44
N GLN A 68 52.48 -13.81 -65.86
CA GLN A 68 52.99 -13.47 -64.53
C GLN A 68 53.73 -12.13 -64.53
N ARG A 69 54.53 -11.83 -65.55
CA ARG A 69 55.16 -10.50 -65.73
C ARG A 69 54.13 -9.40 -65.97
N ALA A 70 53.11 -9.66 -66.77
CA ALA A 70 52.03 -8.71 -67.02
C ALA A 70 51.23 -8.38 -65.75
N LYS A 71 51.08 -9.34 -64.83
CA LYS A 71 50.46 -9.11 -63.51
C LYS A 71 51.27 -8.19 -62.59
N LEU A 72 52.58 -8.02 -62.81
CA LEU A 72 53.43 -7.12 -62.01
C LEU A 72 53.35 -5.65 -62.46
N LEU A 73 52.97 -5.38 -63.71
CA LEU A 73 52.83 -4.03 -64.25
C LEU A 73 51.93 -3.10 -63.40
N PRO A 74 50.72 -3.51 -62.97
CA PRO A 74 49.88 -2.64 -62.14
C PRO A 74 50.51 -2.34 -60.77
N GLN A 75 51.30 -3.25 -60.20
CA GLN A 75 52.00 -3.00 -58.93
C GLN A 75 53.15 -2.01 -59.10
N LEU A 76 53.87 -2.07 -60.22
CA LEU A 76 54.92 -1.08 -60.53
C LEU A 76 54.30 0.30 -60.77
N GLU A 77 53.16 0.38 -61.46
CA GLU A 77 52.46 1.65 -61.70
C GLU A 77 51.95 2.29 -60.40
N THR A 78 51.36 1.50 -59.49
CA THR A 78 50.94 2.01 -58.18
C THR A 78 52.13 2.46 -57.34
N THR A 79 53.24 1.70 -57.38
CA THR A 79 54.47 2.06 -56.67
C THR A 79 55.07 3.36 -57.21
N GLN A 80 55.10 3.53 -58.54
CA GLN A 80 55.57 4.75 -59.18
C GLN A 80 54.72 5.96 -58.75
N ARG A 81 53.38 5.86 -58.85
CA ARG A 81 52.49 6.96 -58.41
C ARG A 81 52.67 7.31 -56.95
N GLN A 82 52.91 6.32 -56.10
CA GLN A 82 53.15 6.54 -54.67
C GLN A 82 54.47 7.30 -54.44
N LEU A 83 55.53 6.93 -55.15
CA LEU A 83 56.82 7.63 -55.09
C LEU A 83 56.72 9.07 -55.62
N GLU A 84 56.00 9.28 -56.73
CA GLU A 84 55.74 10.63 -57.28
C GLU A 84 54.97 11.51 -56.29
N ARG A 85 53.96 10.95 -55.62
CA ARG A 85 53.22 11.66 -54.56
C ARG A 85 54.13 12.00 -53.38
N GLN A 86 54.99 11.07 -52.95
CA GLN A 86 55.94 11.31 -51.86
C GLN A 86 56.95 12.41 -52.22
N LEU A 87 57.46 12.42 -53.45
CA LEU A 87 58.34 13.48 -53.95
C LEU A 87 57.64 14.84 -53.88
N THR A 88 56.39 14.92 -54.37
CA THR A 88 55.60 16.16 -54.37
C THR A 88 55.38 16.69 -52.95
N VAL A 89 55.07 15.82 -52.00
CA VAL A 89 54.90 16.20 -50.58
C VAL A 89 56.22 16.66 -49.96
N ALA A 90 57.33 15.98 -50.27
CA ALA A 90 58.65 16.38 -49.77
C ALA A 90 59.07 17.76 -50.29
N GLN A 91 58.80 18.05 -51.57
CA GLN A 91 59.06 19.35 -52.18
C GLN A 91 58.24 20.47 -51.52
N SER A 92 56.93 20.29 -51.37
CA SER A 92 56.08 21.31 -50.73
C SER A 92 56.42 21.54 -49.26
N THR A 93 56.84 20.49 -48.56
CA THR A 93 57.32 20.58 -47.18
C THR A 93 58.62 21.38 -47.10
N TYR A 94 59.54 21.14 -48.03
CA TYR A 94 60.81 21.89 -48.11
C TYR A 94 60.57 23.37 -48.40
N GLU A 95 59.70 23.70 -49.37
CA GLU A 95 59.32 25.09 -49.68
C GLU A 95 58.69 25.78 -48.46
N THR A 96 57.79 25.09 -47.76
CA THR A 96 57.16 25.62 -46.53
C THR A 96 58.20 25.87 -45.44
N LEU A 97 59.15 24.96 -45.24
CA LEU A 97 60.25 25.12 -44.29
C LEU A 97 61.13 26.33 -44.64
N LEU A 98 61.46 26.50 -45.93
CA LEU A 98 62.25 27.63 -46.41
C LEU A 98 61.54 28.96 -46.13
N GLN A 99 60.23 29.02 -46.41
CA GLN A 99 59.41 30.19 -46.15
C GLN A 99 59.30 30.51 -44.65
N ARG A 100 59.11 29.50 -43.81
CA ARG A 100 59.13 29.67 -42.34
C ARG A 100 60.48 30.16 -41.83
N LEU A 101 61.58 29.67 -42.39
CA LEU A 101 62.92 30.11 -42.03
C LEU A 101 63.11 31.59 -42.40
N GLN A 102 62.65 32.01 -43.57
CA GLN A 102 62.64 33.42 -43.99
C GLN A 102 61.80 34.28 -43.03
N ASP A 103 60.59 33.84 -42.67
CA ASP A 103 59.72 34.55 -41.72
C ASP A 103 60.39 34.72 -40.34
N VAL A 104 61.08 33.68 -39.86
CA VAL A 104 61.84 33.73 -38.60
C VAL A 104 63.05 34.66 -38.71
N GLN A 105 63.79 34.67 -39.82
CA GLN A 105 64.89 35.61 -40.04
C GLN A 105 64.39 37.06 -40.08
N VAL A 106 63.26 37.32 -40.74
CA VAL A 106 62.59 38.63 -40.72
C VAL A 106 62.15 38.99 -39.29
N ALA A 107 61.61 38.03 -38.53
CA ALA A 107 61.22 38.24 -37.14
C ALA A 107 62.42 38.48 -36.20
N GLN A 108 63.56 37.82 -36.41
CA GLN A 108 64.79 38.04 -35.65
C GLN A 108 65.41 39.42 -35.93
N ASN A 109 65.39 39.86 -37.18
CA ASN A 109 65.88 41.19 -37.57
C ASN A 109 64.87 42.32 -37.23
N LYS A 110 63.66 41.99 -36.79
CA LYS A 110 62.79 42.95 -36.10
C LYS A 110 63.27 43.12 -34.67
N THR A 111 64.17 44.08 -34.47
CA THR A 111 64.48 44.59 -33.14
C THR A 111 63.18 45.09 -32.50
N ILE A 112 62.68 44.36 -31.49
CA ILE A 112 61.49 44.75 -30.72
C ILE A 112 61.90 45.93 -29.84
N ASP A 113 61.73 47.15 -30.36
CA ASP A 113 61.96 48.38 -29.58
C ASP A 113 60.70 49.24 -29.46
N ASN A 114 59.52 48.61 -29.41
CA ASN A 114 58.32 49.28 -28.94
C ASN A 114 57.22 48.27 -28.54
N ILE A 115 57.23 47.86 -27.28
CA ILE A 115 56.08 47.20 -26.67
C ILE A 115 55.09 48.29 -26.28
N ARG A 116 54.03 48.46 -27.08
CA ARG A 116 52.91 49.35 -26.76
C ARG A 116 51.72 48.52 -26.31
N VAL A 117 51.28 48.69 -25.07
CA VAL A 117 50.04 48.09 -24.57
C VAL A 117 48.87 48.66 -25.39
N VAL A 118 48.25 47.82 -26.23
CA VAL A 118 47.13 48.23 -27.10
C VAL A 118 45.87 48.45 -26.28
N SER A 119 45.58 47.55 -25.33
CA SER A 119 44.53 47.74 -24.32
C SER A 119 44.79 46.85 -23.10
N ARG A 120 44.40 47.32 -21.92
CA ARG A 120 44.37 46.51 -20.70
C ARG A 120 43.05 45.73 -20.64
N ALA A 121 43.08 44.55 -20.05
CA ALA A 121 41.86 43.78 -19.81
C ALA A 121 40.88 44.60 -18.95
N LEU A 122 39.63 44.71 -19.40
CA LEU A 122 38.57 45.36 -18.64
C LEU A 122 38.07 44.39 -17.56
N VAL A 123 38.16 44.81 -16.30
CA VAL A 123 37.53 44.09 -15.19
C VAL A 123 36.02 44.35 -15.28
N PRO A 124 35.18 43.31 -15.33
CA PRO A 124 33.73 43.49 -15.33
C PRO A 124 33.32 44.23 -14.06
N GLN A 125 32.66 45.39 -14.21
CA GLN A 125 32.16 46.15 -13.06
C GLN A 125 30.87 45.57 -12.49
N ASP A 126 30.13 44.81 -13.31
CA ASP A 126 28.92 44.12 -12.93
C ASP A 126 29.12 42.59 -12.86
N PRO A 127 28.46 41.92 -11.90
CA PRO A 127 28.51 40.46 -11.79
C PRO A 127 27.87 39.77 -13.01
N THR A 128 28.54 38.75 -13.53
CA THR A 128 28.12 37.97 -14.71
C THR A 128 26.84 37.16 -14.49
N PHE A 129 26.49 36.85 -13.23
CA PHE A 129 25.23 36.23 -12.84
C PHE A 129 24.53 37.07 -11.77
N GLY A 130 23.25 37.36 -11.99
CA GLY A 130 22.45 38.13 -11.04
C GLY A 130 22.22 37.33 -9.76
N LYS A 131 22.85 37.72 -8.65
CA LYS A 131 22.63 37.10 -7.31
C LYS A 131 21.14 36.98 -6.97
N LYS A 132 20.32 37.95 -7.43
CA LYS A 132 18.87 37.96 -7.29
C LYS A 132 18.19 36.76 -7.98
N LEU A 133 18.69 36.32 -9.13
CA LEU A 133 18.17 35.16 -9.87
C LEU A 133 18.41 33.85 -9.11
N ILE A 134 19.60 33.69 -8.50
CA ILE A 134 19.94 32.51 -7.69
C ILE A 134 19.05 32.45 -6.44
N VAL A 135 18.86 33.59 -5.77
CA VAL A 135 17.95 33.68 -4.63
C VAL A 135 16.50 33.39 -5.05
N ALA A 136 16.04 33.94 -6.17
CA ALA A 136 14.70 33.66 -6.70
C ALA A 136 14.50 32.18 -7.03
N ALA A 137 15.49 31.54 -7.67
CA ALA A 137 15.47 30.11 -7.95
C ALA A 137 15.46 29.27 -6.65
N GLY A 138 16.25 29.66 -5.65
CA GLY A 138 16.27 29.00 -4.34
C GLY A 138 14.93 29.10 -3.60
N VAL A 139 14.29 30.27 -3.61
CA VAL A 139 12.95 30.46 -3.03
C VAL A 139 11.91 29.61 -3.75
N LEU A 140 11.97 29.55 -5.08
CA LEU A 140 11.04 28.76 -5.89
C LEU A 140 11.19 27.26 -5.60
N VAL A 141 12.41 26.73 -5.63
CA VAL A 141 12.68 25.32 -5.32
C VAL A 141 12.33 25.00 -3.86
N GLY A 142 12.69 25.88 -2.93
CA GLY A 142 12.37 25.72 -1.51
C GLY A 142 10.85 25.70 -1.25
N SER A 143 10.08 26.56 -1.93
CA SER A 143 8.63 26.57 -1.83
C SER A 143 8.00 25.28 -2.36
N VAL A 144 8.50 24.75 -3.48
CA VAL A 144 8.01 23.49 -4.04
C VAL A 144 8.29 22.33 -3.09
N LEU A 145 9.51 22.25 -2.56
CA LEU A 145 9.90 21.25 -1.57
C LEU A 145 9.02 21.34 -0.31
N ALA A 146 8.79 22.56 0.21
CA ALA A 146 7.95 22.76 1.40
C ALA A 146 6.51 22.25 1.20
N VAL A 147 5.91 22.52 0.04
CA VAL A 147 4.57 22.02 -0.29
C VAL A 147 4.57 20.49 -0.39
N ILE A 148 5.55 19.90 -1.08
CA ILE A 148 5.67 18.44 -1.19
C ILE A 148 5.81 17.81 0.21
N THR A 149 6.69 18.35 1.06
CA THR A 149 6.87 17.85 2.41
C THR A 149 5.59 17.97 3.24
N ALA A 150 4.85 19.07 3.12
CA ALA A 150 3.56 19.22 3.81
C ALA A 150 2.54 18.14 3.38
N PHE A 151 2.44 17.85 2.07
CA PHE A 151 1.59 16.77 1.57
C PHE A 151 2.04 15.39 2.05
N VAL A 152 3.34 15.11 2.03
CA VAL A 152 3.87 13.82 2.53
C VAL A 152 3.55 13.64 4.02
N LEU A 153 3.72 14.69 4.83
CA LEU A 153 3.36 14.63 6.25
C LEU A 153 1.86 14.38 6.45
N ASP A 154 1.00 15.00 5.65
CA ASP A 154 -0.45 14.77 5.72
C ASP A 154 -0.85 13.36 5.26
N LEU A 155 -0.14 12.77 4.29
CA LEU A 155 -0.34 11.38 3.86
C LEU A 155 0.18 10.36 4.86
N CYS A 156 1.21 10.71 5.64
CA CYS A 156 1.71 9.87 6.73
C CYS A 156 0.82 9.95 7.98
N ASP A 157 0.03 11.01 8.14
CA ASP A 157 -0.92 11.16 9.24
C ASP A 157 -2.12 10.23 9.06
N ARG A 158 -2.13 9.13 9.82
CA ARG A 158 -3.22 8.14 9.87
C ARG A 158 -4.21 8.41 11.01
N SER A 159 -4.15 9.58 11.63
CA SER A 159 -5.08 9.97 12.68
C SER A 159 -6.49 10.15 12.12
N VAL A 160 -7.48 9.85 12.96
CA VAL A 160 -8.89 10.04 12.67
C VAL A 160 -9.21 11.51 12.83
N LYS A 161 -9.52 12.20 11.73
CA LYS A 161 -9.63 13.67 11.71
C LYS A 161 -11.02 14.15 12.13
N THR A 162 -12.04 13.35 11.82
CA THR A 162 -13.46 13.71 12.04
C THR A 162 -14.19 12.67 12.89
N ILE A 163 -15.29 13.11 13.51
CA ILE A 163 -16.15 12.20 14.29
C ILE A 163 -16.85 11.19 13.37
N THR A 164 -17.19 11.61 12.16
CA THR A 164 -17.82 10.76 11.14
C THR A 164 -16.91 9.61 10.73
N GLU A 165 -15.61 9.86 10.54
CA GLU A 165 -14.63 8.78 10.30
C GLU A 165 -14.61 7.77 11.46
N ALA A 166 -14.65 8.22 12.72
CA ALA A 166 -14.70 7.32 13.87
C ALA A 166 -15.98 6.46 13.87
N GLN A 167 -17.13 7.07 13.55
CA GLN A 167 -18.41 6.38 13.43
C GLN A 167 -18.40 5.34 12.29
N GLU A 168 -17.85 5.67 11.13
CA GLU A 168 -17.78 4.75 9.98
C GLU A 168 -16.90 3.53 10.29
N VAL A 169 -15.79 3.73 10.99
CA VAL A 169 -14.83 2.66 11.32
C VAL A 169 -15.39 1.73 12.37
N LEU A 170 -15.92 2.29 13.46
CA LEU A 170 -16.47 1.51 14.55
C LEU A 170 -17.84 0.93 14.19
N GLY A 171 -18.61 1.60 13.34
CA GLY A 171 -20.00 1.24 13.00
C GLY A 171 -20.95 1.44 14.19
N LEU A 172 -20.68 2.41 15.04
CA LEU A 172 -21.37 2.66 16.31
C LEU A 172 -21.97 4.08 16.34
N PRO A 173 -23.11 4.29 17.01
CA PRO A 173 -23.71 5.61 17.12
C PRO A 173 -22.86 6.53 18.00
N ILE A 174 -22.89 7.83 17.70
CA ILE A 174 -22.30 8.87 18.55
C ILE A 174 -23.30 9.20 19.66
N LEU A 175 -22.91 9.00 20.92
CA LEU A 175 -23.74 9.30 22.09
C LEU A 175 -23.44 10.66 22.70
N GLY A 176 -22.25 11.22 22.46
CA GLY A 176 -21.91 12.54 22.95
C GLY A 176 -20.70 13.14 22.22
N VAL A 177 -20.70 14.47 22.16
CA VAL A 177 -19.61 15.27 21.56
C VAL A 177 -19.16 16.27 22.60
N ILE A 178 -17.92 16.13 23.07
CA ILE A 178 -17.31 16.97 24.09
C ILE A 178 -16.29 17.88 23.40
N PRO A 179 -16.50 19.21 23.42
CA PRO A 179 -15.58 20.14 22.79
C PRO A 179 -14.26 20.23 23.54
N THR A 180 -13.20 20.70 22.88
CA THR A 180 -11.95 21.03 23.55
C THR A 180 -12.20 22.13 24.58
N LEU A 181 -12.18 21.75 25.86
CA LEU A 181 -12.25 22.69 26.98
C LEU A 181 -10.88 23.36 27.15
N ASP A 182 -10.88 24.67 27.39
CA ASP A 182 -9.64 25.37 27.73
C ASP A 182 -9.09 24.81 29.04
N LYS A 183 -7.76 24.66 29.14
CA LYS A 183 -7.05 24.06 30.30
C LYS A 183 -7.37 24.70 31.67
N ARG A 184 -8.09 25.83 31.69
CA ARG A 184 -8.49 26.60 32.87
C ARG A 184 -9.85 26.19 33.45
N ILE A 185 -10.60 25.31 32.79
CA ILE A 185 -11.89 24.84 33.31
C ILE A 185 -11.62 23.60 34.17
N PRO A 186 -11.77 23.69 35.51
CA PRO A 186 -11.59 22.54 36.39
C PRO A 186 -12.58 21.43 36.01
N VAL A 187 -12.15 20.16 36.18
CA VAL A 187 -13.01 18.98 35.95
C VAL A 187 -14.27 19.05 36.79
N ILE A 188 -14.17 19.72 37.94
CA ILE A 188 -15.24 19.99 38.88
C ILE A 188 -15.42 21.52 38.85
N MET A 189 -16.47 22.00 38.18
CA MET A 189 -16.80 23.42 38.27
C MET A 189 -17.21 23.72 39.72
N PRO A 190 -16.85 24.90 40.26
CA PRO A 190 -17.28 25.28 41.59
C PRO A 190 -18.80 25.12 41.69
N PRO A 191 -19.29 24.62 42.84
CA PRO A 191 -20.71 24.44 43.01
C PRO A 191 -21.47 25.76 42.82
N ASN A 192 -22.68 25.66 42.28
CA ASN A 192 -23.68 26.72 42.28
C ASN A 192 -23.88 27.26 43.70
N HIS A 193 -24.57 28.40 43.81
CA HIS A 193 -24.90 29.02 45.11
C HIS A 193 -25.65 28.08 46.07
N ASP A 194 -26.19 26.95 45.59
CA ASP A 194 -26.86 25.89 46.34
C ASP A 194 -25.95 24.70 46.72
N GLY A 195 -24.66 24.71 46.36
CA GLY A 195 -23.73 23.61 46.65
C GLY A 195 -23.64 22.52 45.57
N THR A 196 -24.35 22.64 44.44
CA THR A 196 -24.34 21.63 43.35
C THR A 196 -23.26 21.92 42.30
N PRO A 197 -22.37 20.99 41.91
CA PRO A 197 -21.34 21.24 40.88
C PRO A 197 -21.96 21.77 39.57
N GLN A 198 -21.44 22.86 38.98
CA GLN A 198 -21.93 23.29 37.66
C GLN A 198 -21.59 22.24 36.59
N MET A 199 -22.58 21.91 35.75
CA MET A 199 -22.40 20.90 34.71
C MET A 199 -22.06 21.53 33.37
N PRO A 200 -21.00 21.09 32.68
CA PRO A 200 -20.85 21.41 31.27
C PRO A 200 -21.97 20.73 30.48
N HIS A 201 -22.77 21.52 29.76
CA HIS A 201 -23.90 21.08 28.92
C HIS A 201 -23.65 19.81 28.07
N PRO A 202 -22.44 19.55 27.51
CA PRO A 202 -22.16 18.33 26.75
C PRO A 202 -22.34 17.02 27.55
N TYR A 203 -22.07 17.03 28.86
CA TYR A 203 -22.17 15.83 29.69
C TYR A 203 -23.61 15.52 30.10
N VAL A 204 -24.45 16.54 30.28
CA VAL A 204 -25.91 16.37 30.45
C VAL A 204 -26.49 15.61 29.27
N LEU A 205 -26.14 16.04 28.05
CA LEU A 205 -26.64 15.43 26.83
C LEU A 205 -26.15 13.98 26.66
N LEU A 206 -24.86 13.73 26.95
CA LEU A 206 -24.31 12.38 26.97
C LEU A 206 -25.06 11.48 27.97
N GLN A 207 -25.32 11.98 29.18
CA GLN A 207 -26.06 11.25 30.21
C GLN A 207 -27.49 10.95 29.76
N ALA A 208 -28.19 11.92 29.15
CA ALA A 208 -29.55 11.73 28.65
C ALA A 208 -29.59 10.66 27.54
N ASN A 209 -28.69 10.75 26.56
CA ASN A 209 -28.59 9.78 25.47
C ASN A 209 -28.26 8.38 26.00
N LEU A 210 -27.30 8.28 26.93
CA LEU A 210 -26.92 7.02 27.54
C LEU A 210 -28.09 6.41 28.32
N SER A 211 -28.82 7.21 29.09
CA SER A 211 -30.00 6.76 29.83
C SER A 211 -31.11 6.22 28.91
N PHE A 212 -31.25 6.79 27.71
CA PHE A 212 -32.22 6.32 26.71
C PHE A 212 -31.81 4.94 26.15
N VAL A 213 -30.52 4.75 25.86
CA VAL A 213 -30.01 3.48 25.34
C VAL A 213 -30.09 2.38 26.41
N THR A 214 -29.70 2.69 27.65
CA THR A 214 -29.66 1.70 28.74
C THR A 214 -31.02 1.42 29.38
N ALA A 215 -32.03 2.26 29.15
CA ALA A 215 -33.39 2.05 29.68
C ALA A 215 -34.02 0.74 29.20
N GLN A 216 -33.63 0.24 28.03
CA GLN A 216 -34.18 -1.01 27.48
C GLN A 216 -33.44 -2.25 28.00
N THR A 217 -32.14 -2.13 28.27
CA THR A 217 -31.24 -3.25 28.59
C THR A 217 -31.04 -3.43 30.09
N HIS A 218 -31.38 -2.43 30.92
CA HIS A 218 -31.12 -2.40 32.37
C HIS A 218 -29.62 -2.56 32.72
N ASP A 219 -28.74 -2.12 31.82
CA ASP A 219 -27.29 -2.16 32.04
C ASP A 219 -26.92 -1.29 33.25
N LYS A 220 -26.34 -1.90 34.29
CA LYS A 220 -25.89 -1.19 35.49
C LYS A 220 -24.39 -0.99 35.50
N VAL A 221 -23.63 -1.95 34.99
CA VAL A 221 -22.17 -1.91 34.96
C VAL A 221 -21.72 -1.48 33.57
N ILE A 222 -21.26 -0.24 33.44
CA ILE A 222 -20.84 0.32 32.17
C ILE A 222 -19.32 0.49 32.17
N LEU A 223 -18.66 -0.21 31.27
CA LEU A 223 -17.24 -0.04 30.99
C LEU A 223 -17.03 1.22 30.17
N VAL A 224 -16.12 2.10 30.58
CA VAL A 224 -15.64 3.20 29.74
C VAL A 224 -14.20 2.91 29.37
N THR A 225 -13.91 2.83 28.06
CA THR A 225 -12.56 2.60 27.54
C THR A 225 -12.25 3.54 26.38
N SER A 226 -11.03 3.48 25.87
CA SER A 226 -10.56 4.24 24.70
C SER A 226 -9.72 3.33 23.82
N SER A 227 -9.52 3.74 22.57
CA SER A 227 -8.66 3.00 21.64
C SER A 227 -7.20 3.09 22.04
N VAL A 228 -6.74 4.28 22.41
CA VAL A 228 -5.36 4.58 22.83
C VAL A 228 -5.33 5.45 24.08
N ALA A 229 -4.15 5.63 24.65
CA ALA A 229 -3.92 6.56 25.76
C ALA A 229 -4.22 8.01 25.35
N GLU A 230 -4.48 8.87 26.35
CA GLU A 230 -4.64 10.33 26.20
C GLU A 230 -5.88 10.81 25.41
N GLU A 231 -6.82 9.92 25.13
CA GLU A 231 -8.12 10.28 24.53
C GLU A 231 -9.07 10.98 25.53
N GLY A 232 -8.68 11.10 26.80
CA GLY A 232 -9.40 11.81 27.85
C GLY A 232 -10.50 10.99 28.53
N ARG A 233 -10.49 9.66 28.35
CA ARG A 233 -11.40 8.68 28.97
C ARG A 233 -11.70 9.00 30.44
N SER A 234 -10.70 9.06 31.32
CA SER A 234 -10.90 9.28 32.75
C SER A 234 -11.63 10.58 33.10
N ARG A 235 -11.38 11.67 32.35
CA ARG A 235 -12.11 12.94 32.51
C ARG A 235 -13.55 12.83 32.01
N VAL A 236 -13.78 12.11 30.91
CA VAL A 236 -15.12 11.84 30.40
C VAL A 236 -15.90 11.01 31.40
N THR A 237 -15.32 9.93 31.93
CA THR A 237 -15.92 9.06 32.94
C THR A 237 -16.28 9.84 34.21
N ALA A 238 -15.36 10.67 34.73
CA ALA A 238 -15.61 11.47 35.92
C ALA A 238 -16.79 12.45 35.74
N ASN A 239 -16.81 13.20 34.64
CA ASN A 239 -17.90 14.15 34.36
C ASN A 239 -19.23 13.44 34.06
N LEU A 240 -19.20 12.29 33.40
CA LEU A 240 -20.39 11.47 33.21
C LEU A 240 -20.95 10.97 34.55
N ALA A 241 -20.08 10.59 35.49
CA ALA A 241 -20.47 10.18 36.83
C ALA A 241 -21.18 11.33 37.57
N ILE A 242 -20.66 12.55 37.48
CA ILE A 242 -21.32 13.76 38.01
C ILE A 242 -22.70 13.96 37.34
N ALA A 243 -22.79 13.80 36.02
CA ALA A 243 -24.04 13.93 35.27
C ALA A 243 -25.11 12.95 35.71
N MET A 244 -24.73 11.70 35.90
CA MET A 244 -25.65 10.68 36.40
C MET A 244 -26.07 10.93 37.85
N ALA A 245 -25.14 11.35 38.71
CA ALA A 245 -25.43 11.64 40.12
C ALA A 245 -26.39 12.82 40.28
N GLN A 246 -26.21 13.89 39.50
CA GLN A 246 -27.12 15.04 39.47
C GLN A 246 -28.50 14.72 38.89
N ALA A 247 -28.57 13.75 37.98
CA ALA A 247 -29.82 13.17 37.51
C ALA A 247 -30.50 12.25 38.56
N GLY A 248 -29.97 12.20 39.78
CA GLY A 248 -30.56 11.49 40.92
C GLY A 248 -30.18 10.02 41.04
N LYS A 249 -29.20 9.52 40.24
CA LYS A 249 -28.73 8.14 40.34
C LYS A 249 -27.68 8.00 41.44
N HIS A 250 -27.70 6.90 42.19
CA HIS A 250 -26.58 6.49 43.03
C HIS A 250 -25.49 5.87 42.16
N VAL A 251 -24.38 6.59 41.99
CA VAL A 251 -23.29 6.22 41.09
C VAL A 251 -22.06 5.78 41.88
N LEU A 252 -21.49 4.64 41.49
CA LEU A 252 -20.14 4.25 41.88
C LEU A 252 -19.21 4.38 40.67
N LEU A 253 -18.18 5.19 40.81
CA LEU A 253 -17.05 5.25 39.89
C LEU A 253 -15.93 4.35 40.41
N ILE A 254 -15.44 3.43 39.59
CA ILE A 254 -14.30 2.57 39.91
C ILE A 254 -13.14 2.93 38.99
N ASP A 255 -12.01 3.33 39.57
CA ASP A 255 -10.75 3.52 38.85
C ASP A 255 -10.10 2.15 38.62
N ALA A 256 -10.40 1.56 37.46
CA ALA A 256 -9.88 0.26 37.05
C ALA A 256 -8.69 0.37 36.08
N ASP A 257 -8.12 1.57 35.90
CA ASP A 257 -6.81 1.76 35.28
C ASP A 257 -5.72 1.51 36.32
N LEU A 258 -5.35 0.24 36.51
CA LEU A 258 -4.27 -0.10 37.41
C LEU A 258 -2.91 0.41 36.88
N HIS A 259 -2.76 0.60 35.57
CA HIS A 259 -1.49 1.00 34.98
C HIS A 259 -1.20 2.48 35.20
N LYS A 260 -2.18 3.34 34.90
CA LYS A 260 -2.07 4.80 35.05
C LYS A 260 -3.33 5.35 35.75
N PRO A 261 -3.48 5.11 37.07
CA PRO A 261 -4.66 5.56 37.79
C PRO A 261 -4.70 7.08 37.87
N THR A 262 -5.84 7.68 37.55
CA THR A 262 -5.99 9.15 37.48
C THR A 262 -7.20 9.68 38.24
N GLN A 263 -8.16 8.84 38.64
CA GLN A 263 -9.37 9.34 39.30
C GLN A 263 -9.05 10.00 40.64
N HIS A 264 -8.18 9.39 41.44
CA HIS A 264 -7.77 9.99 42.71
C HIS A 264 -7.14 11.38 42.56
N GLN A 265 -6.49 11.67 41.43
CA GLN A 265 -5.92 12.98 41.12
C GLN A 265 -7.01 13.96 40.65
N ILE A 266 -7.97 13.49 39.86
CA ILE A 266 -9.12 14.28 39.40
C ILE A 266 -9.98 14.74 40.60
N TRP A 267 -10.15 13.85 41.58
CA TRP A 267 -11.01 14.05 42.75
C TRP A 267 -10.26 14.55 43.98
N GLU A 268 -8.94 14.76 43.87
CA GLU A 268 -8.05 15.18 44.97
C GLU A 268 -8.24 14.35 46.25
N CYS A 269 -8.43 13.02 46.10
CA CYS A 269 -8.71 12.10 47.18
C CYS A 269 -7.53 11.17 47.48
N ARG A 270 -7.62 10.45 48.60
CA ARG A 270 -6.60 9.47 48.98
C ARG A 270 -6.67 8.25 48.07
N ASN A 271 -5.52 7.65 47.78
CA ASN A 271 -5.37 6.42 46.99
C ASN A 271 -4.60 5.34 47.76
N ASP A 272 -4.64 5.37 49.09
CA ASP A 272 -3.98 4.41 49.99
C ASP A 272 -4.65 3.03 49.96
N MET A 273 -5.99 3.01 49.94
CA MET A 273 -6.80 1.79 49.84
C MET A 273 -7.73 1.90 48.62
N GLY A 274 -7.76 0.86 47.78
CA GLY A 274 -8.59 0.85 46.58
C GLY A 274 -8.78 -0.53 45.97
N LEU A 275 -9.12 -0.56 44.68
CA LEU A 275 -9.45 -1.76 43.92
C LEU A 275 -8.41 -2.87 44.06
N ARG A 276 -7.11 -2.55 44.04
CA ARG A 276 -6.03 -3.52 44.24
C ARG A 276 -6.12 -4.25 45.58
N GLN A 277 -6.30 -3.51 46.67
CA GLN A 277 -6.38 -4.10 48.01
C GLN A 277 -7.65 -4.94 48.16
N VAL A 278 -8.75 -4.50 47.55
CA VAL A 278 -10.01 -5.27 47.53
C VAL A 278 -9.83 -6.60 46.80
N LEU A 279 -9.15 -6.61 45.65
CA LEU A 279 -8.98 -7.83 44.85
C LEU A 279 -7.89 -8.77 45.37
N ASN A 280 -6.77 -8.23 45.87
CA ASN A 280 -5.58 -9.04 46.19
C ASN A 280 -5.45 -9.36 47.68
N HIS A 281 -6.05 -8.56 48.56
CA HIS A 281 -5.90 -8.70 50.02
C HIS A 281 -7.23 -8.97 50.73
N GLY A 282 -8.33 -9.16 49.98
CA GLY A 282 -9.65 -9.44 50.54
C GLY A 282 -10.18 -8.32 51.43
N ALA A 283 -9.70 -7.08 51.23
CA ALA A 283 -10.22 -5.93 51.95
C ALA A 283 -11.71 -5.77 51.64
N GLU A 284 -12.52 -5.43 52.65
CA GLU A 284 -13.95 -5.24 52.46
C GLU A 284 -14.18 -4.07 51.47
N PRO A 285 -14.87 -4.30 50.33
CA PRO A 285 -15.01 -3.28 49.28
C PRO A 285 -15.53 -1.93 49.78
N LEU A 286 -16.47 -1.96 50.72
CA LEU A 286 -17.11 -0.77 51.27
C LEU A 286 -16.14 0.12 52.06
N THR A 287 -15.08 -0.45 52.62
CA THR A 287 -14.08 0.31 53.38
C THR A 287 -13.13 1.09 52.47
N ALA A 288 -12.99 0.67 51.21
CA ALA A 288 -12.17 1.33 50.21
C ALA A 288 -12.95 2.37 49.37
N ILE A 289 -14.29 2.36 49.45
CA ILE A 289 -15.15 3.31 48.75
C ILE A 289 -15.20 4.64 49.51
N GLN A 290 -14.90 5.72 48.80
CA GLN A 290 -14.91 7.09 49.32
C GLN A 290 -16.09 7.87 48.73
N ALA A 291 -16.83 8.61 49.55
CA ALA A 291 -17.83 9.56 49.06
C ALA A 291 -17.13 10.81 48.52
N ILE A 292 -17.40 11.14 47.25
CA ILE A 292 -16.78 12.28 46.55
C ILE A 292 -17.80 13.33 46.12
N GLY A 293 -19.10 13.07 46.34
CA GLY A 293 -20.18 14.03 46.10
C GLY A 293 -21.55 13.46 46.47
N PRO A 294 -22.63 14.26 46.36
CA PRO A 294 -23.98 13.78 46.56
C PRO A 294 -24.30 12.69 45.52
N ASN A 295 -24.76 11.53 45.98
CA ASN A 295 -25.04 10.35 45.17
C ASN A 295 -23.86 9.84 44.32
N LEU A 296 -22.62 10.22 44.65
CA LEU A 296 -21.43 9.83 43.91
C LEU A 296 -20.33 9.32 44.85
N SER A 297 -19.92 8.09 44.60
CA SER A 297 -18.85 7.41 45.33
C SER A 297 -17.74 6.98 44.38
N LEU A 298 -16.51 6.91 44.89
CA LEU A 298 -15.32 6.48 44.17
C LEU A 298 -14.67 5.30 44.88
N LEU A 299 -14.40 4.23 44.13
CA LEU A 299 -13.41 3.22 44.48
C LEU A 299 -12.13 3.54 43.68
N PRO A 300 -11.11 4.13 44.30
CA PRO A 300 -9.87 4.45 43.59
C PRO A 300 -9.09 3.16 43.31
N SER A 301 -8.02 3.24 42.50
CA SER A 301 -7.25 2.06 42.10
C SER A 301 -6.54 1.37 43.26
N GLY A 302 -6.17 2.13 44.29
CA GLY A 302 -5.25 1.73 45.35
C GLY A 302 -3.79 1.94 44.97
N GLN A 303 -2.90 1.91 45.98
CA GLN A 303 -1.46 2.01 45.77
C GLN A 303 -0.94 0.78 45.03
N GLY A 304 -0.06 1.02 44.06
CA GLY A 304 0.69 -0.02 43.36
C GLY A 304 1.83 0.62 42.57
N HIS A 305 2.96 -0.08 42.50
CA HIS A 305 4.06 0.29 41.61
C HIS A 305 3.82 -0.33 40.23
N GLU A 306 4.10 0.41 39.15
CA GLU A 306 3.84 0.00 37.75
C GLU A 306 4.40 -1.38 37.38
N HIS A 307 5.41 -1.87 38.11
CA HIS A 307 6.12 -3.12 37.78
C HIS A 307 5.54 -4.37 38.44
N ASN A 308 4.59 -4.22 39.39
CA ASN A 308 4.00 -5.33 40.15
C ASN A 308 2.47 -5.39 39.97
N LEU A 309 2.01 -5.32 38.71
CA LEU A 309 0.60 -5.43 38.38
C LEU A 309 0.21 -6.90 38.28
N GLU A 310 -0.46 -7.41 39.32
CA GLU A 310 -1.15 -8.69 39.20
C GLU A 310 -2.35 -8.53 38.25
N PRO A 311 -2.53 -9.45 37.29
CA PRO A 311 -3.67 -9.41 36.39
C PRO A 311 -4.98 -9.56 37.18
N PHE A 312 -6.04 -8.94 36.68
CA PHE A 312 -7.38 -9.07 37.27
C PHE A 312 -7.79 -10.54 37.41
N ASN A 313 -8.16 -10.95 38.62
CA ASN A 313 -8.85 -12.22 38.84
C ASN A 313 -10.33 -12.06 38.42
N PRO A 314 -10.80 -12.69 37.32
CA PRO A 314 -12.14 -12.46 36.79
C PRO A 314 -13.26 -12.86 37.76
N GLN A 315 -13.02 -13.88 38.59
CA GLN A 315 -14.01 -14.34 39.57
C GLN A 315 -14.19 -13.32 40.70
N MET A 316 -13.09 -12.81 41.27
CA MET A 316 -13.14 -11.82 42.35
C MET A 316 -13.77 -10.51 41.88
N ILE A 317 -13.39 -10.03 40.70
CA ILE A 317 -13.96 -8.79 40.19
C ILE A 317 -15.42 -8.96 39.75
N GLY A 318 -15.80 -10.12 39.19
CA GLY A 318 -17.20 -10.42 38.92
C GLY A 318 -18.07 -10.37 40.17
N GLN A 319 -17.60 -10.95 41.28
CA GLN A 319 -18.28 -10.88 42.58
C GLN A 319 -18.39 -9.44 43.09
N LEU A 320 -17.32 -8.65 43.01
CA LEU A 320 -17.33 -7.23 43.38
C LEU A 320 -18.37 -6.46 42.56
N LEU A 321 -18.38 -6.61 41.24
CA LEU A 321 -19.30 -5.90 40.36
C LEU A 321 -20.75 -6.28 40.63
N GLN A 322 -21.05 -7.56 40.88
CA GLN A 322 -22.39 -8.00 41.28
C GLN A 322 -22.82 -7.37 42.61
N GLN A 323 -21.94 -7.36 43.62
CA GLN A 323 -22.24 -6.72 44.91
C GLN A 323 -22.49 -5.22 44.75
N MET A 324 -21.70 -4.53 43.92
CA MET A 324 -21.87 -3.10 43.69
C MET A 324 -23.12 -2.78 42.87
N ALA A 325 -23.48 -3.60 41.87
CA ALA A 325 -24.69 -3.44 41.08
C ALA A 325 -25.99 -3.61 41.89
N HIS A 326 -25.92 -4.23 43.08
CA HIS A 326 -27.03 -4.28 44.03
C HIS A 326 -27.16 -3.02 44.90
N ARG A 327 -26.06 -2.30 45.17
CA ARG A 327 -26.05 -1.10 46.04
C ARG A 327 -26.15 0.22 45.28
N PHE A 328 -25.70 0.24 44.03
CA PHE A 328 -25.67 1.42 43.19
C PHE A 328 -26.63 1.24 42.01
N ASP A 329 -27.19 2.36 41.54
CA ASP A 329 -28.02 2.37 40.35
C ASP A 329 -27.16 2.18 39.10
N VAL A 330 -25.94 2.74 39.10
CA VAL A 330 -24.97 2.64 38.01
C VAL A 330 -23.55 2.49 38.59
N VAL A 331 -22.77 1.59 37.99
CA VAL A 331 -21.34 1.39 38.26
C VAL A 331 -20.57 1.73 36.99
N LEU A 332 -19.77 2.80 37.02
CA LEU A 332 -18.90 3.21 35.93
C LEU A 332 -17.49 2.69 36.15
N LEU A 333 -16.94 1.96 35.17
CA LEU A 333 -15.57 1.45 35.22
C LEU A 333 -14.67 2.29 34.32
N ASP A 334 -13.69 3.00 34.91
CA ASP A 334 -12.67 3.71 34.14
C ASP A 334 -11.54 2.74 33.73
N THR A 335 -11.47 2.48 32.42
CA THR A 335 -10.58 1.56 31.68
C THR A 335 -9.08 1.75 31.83
N SER A 336 -8.25 0.88 31.26
CA SER A 336 -7.05 1.27 30.49
C SER A 336 -7.41 1.22 28.98
N PRO A 337 -6.59 1.73 28.04
CA PRO A 337 -6.92 1.68 26.62
C PRO A 337 -6.96 0.23 26.10
N VAL A 338 -8.01 -0.13 25.37
CA VAL A 338 -8.29 -1.52 24.99
C VAL A 338 -7.22 -2.14 24.09
N THR A 339 -6.54 -1.34 23.26
CA THR A 339 -5.48 -1.86 22.36
C THR A 339 -4.14 -2.04 23.04
N GLN A 340 -3.92 -1.39 24.20
CA GLN A 340 -2.62 -1.35 24.87
C GLN A 340 -2.54 -2.34 26.03
N MET A 341 -3.66 -2.58 26.71
CA MET A 341 -3.72 -3.38 27.94
C MET A 341 -4.87 -4.38 27.89
N PRO A 342 -4.67 -5.62 28.38
CA PRO A 342 -5.69 -6.67 28.34
C PRO A 342 -6.85 -6.44 29.34
N ASP A 343 -6.66 -5.56 30.31
CA ASP A 343 -7.61 -5.28 31.39
C ASP A 343 -8.99 -4.89 30.87
N ALA A 344 -9.04 -3.98 29.88
CA ALA A 344 -10.30 -3.50 29.31
C ALA A 344 -11.12 -4.62 28.67
N SER A 345 -10.47 -5.62 28.05
CA SER A 345 -11.15 -6.77 27.45
C SER A 345 -11.70 -7.71 28.53
N THR A 346 -10.93 -7.97 29.59
CA THR A 346 -11.37 -8.79 30.74
C THR A 346 -12.54 -8.15 31.46
N LEU A 347 -12.44 -6.85 31.76
CA LEU A 347 -13.51 -6.07 32.39
C LEU A 347 -14.71 -5.93 31.45
N GLY A 348 -14.48 -5.79 30.15
CA GLY A 348 -15.54 -5.73 29.14
C GLY A 348 -16.38 -7.00 29.08
N ALA A 349 -15.78 -8.17 29.28
CA ALA A 349 -16.53 -9.43 29.36
C ALA A 349 -17.42 -9.54 30.62
N LEU A 350 -17.10 -8.78 31.67
CA LEU A 350 -17.82 -8.79 32.96
C LEU A 350 -18.80 -7.63 33.11
N ALA A 351 -18.59 -6.52 32.39
CA ALA A 351 -19.52 -5.42 32.30
C ALA A 351 -20.81 -5.80 31.56
N ASP A 352 -21.86 -5.02 31.76
CA ASP A 352 -23.12 -5.19 31.00
C ASP A 352 -22.96 -4.62 29.60
N ALA A 353 -22.31 -3.46 29.50
CA ALA A 353 -22.06 -2.79 28.23
C ALA A 353 -20.80 -1.91 28.24
N THR A 354 -20.34 -1.54 27.05
CA THR A 354 -19.13 -0.70 26.89
C THR A 354 -19.42 0.62 26.16
N LEU A 355 -18.78 1.69 26.62
CA LEU A 355 -18.74 3.01 26.01
C LEU A 355 -17.31 3.33 25.56
N ILE A 356 -17.14 3.72 24.29
CA ILE A 356 -15.80 4.03 23.73
C ILE A 356 -15.62 5.53 23.64
N VAL A 357 -14.55 6.04 24.25
CA VAL A 357 -14.12 7.44 24.12
C VAL A 357 -13.09 7.54 23.01
N VAL A 358 -13.36 8.39 22.02
CA VAL A 358 -12.47 8.65 20.88
C VAL A 358 -12.10 10.13 20.84
N ARG A 359 -10.82 10.43 20.67
CA ARG A 359 -10.34 11.81 20.48
C ARG A 359 -9.82 12.01 19.05
N PRO A 360 -10.48 12.86 18.23
CA PRO A 360 -9.99 13.17 16.89
C PRO A 360 -8.57 13.75 16.94
N LYS A 361 -7.77 13.45 15.91
CA LYS A 361 -6.34 13.77 15.76
C LYS A 361 -5.41 13.08 16.76
N GLN A 362 -5.95 12.33 17.73
CA GLN A 362 -5.18 11.51 18.67
C GLN A 362 -5.31 10.02 18.31
N ALA A 363 -6.54 9.55 18.07
CA ALA A 363 -6.81 8.17 17.68
C ALA A 363 -6.30 7.89 16.27
N GLN A 364 -5.66 6.73 16.06
CA GLN A 364 -5.33 6.28 14.71
C GLN A 364 -6.40 5.33 14.18
N MET A 365 -6.55 5.32 12.86
CA MET A 365 -7.47 4.44 12.14
C MET A 365 -7.25 2.95 12.47
N ILE A 366 -6.00 2.54 12.64
CA ILE A 366 -5.64 1.15 12.97
C ILE A 366 -6.07 0.77 14.39
N ASP A 367 -5.94 1.69 15.35
CA ASP A 367 -6.28 1.46 16.75
C ASP A 367 -7.79 1.38 16.95
N LEU A 368 -8.57 2.19 16.24
CA LEU A 368 -10.04 2.06 16.25
C LEU A 368 -10.51 0.71 15.72
N LYS A 369 -9.88 0.21 14.63
CA LYS A 369 -10.20 -1.11 14.08
C LYS A 369 -9.85 -2.23 15.05
N ALA A 370 -8.68 -2.14 15.69
CA ALA A 370 -8.27 -3.11 16.70
C ALA A 370 -9.20 -3.07 17.92
N ALA A 371 -9.55 -1.87 18.39
CA ALA A 371 -10.50 -1.68 19.49
C ALA A 371 -11.86 -2.31 19.17
N LYS A 372 -12.39 -2.12 17.96
CA LYS A 372 -13.63 -2.76 17.52
C LYS A 372 -13.56 -4.28 17.65
N VAL A 373 -12.51 -4.90 17.10
CA VAL A 373 -12.34 -6.36 17.15
C VAL A 373 -12.26 -6.86 18.59
N LEU A 374 -11.48 -6.19 19.45
CA LEU A 374 -11.33 -6.58 20.86
C LEU A 374 -12.64 -6.45 21.65
N MET A 375 -13.45 -5.43 21.35
CA MET A 375 -14.75 -5.24 21.97
C MET A 375 -15.79 -6.24 21.48
N GLU A 376 -15.79 -6.58 20.18
CA GLU A 376 -16.64 -7.66 19.65
C GLU A 376 -16.30 -9.02 20.30
N LEU A 377 -15.02 -9.28 20.57
CA LEU A 377 -14.56 -10.49 21.27
C LEU A 377 -15.04 -10.58 22.73
N SER A 378 -15.34 -9.45 23.38
CA SER A 378 -15.87 -9.44 24.75
C SER A 378 -17.27 -10.04 24.84
N GLY A 379 -18.00 -10.12 23.72
CA GLY A 379 -19.37 -10.64 23.66
C GLY A 379 -20.43 -9.73 24.28
N LYS A 380 -20.06 -8.54 24.76
CA LYS A 380 -20.97 -7.56 25.37
C LYS A 380 -21.31 -6.42 24.41
N PRO A 381 -22.51 -5.81 24.51
CA PRO A 381 -22.90 -4.70 23.67
C PRO A 381 -21.97 -3.49 23.87
N THR A 382 -21.55 -2.88 22.77
CA THR A 382 -20.92 -1.56 22.79
C THR A 382 -21.98 -0.50 22.46
N LEU A 383 -22.28 0.37 23.44
CA LEU A 383 -23.41 1.31 23.38
C LEU A 383 -23.19 2.41 22.35
N GLY A 384 -21.96 2.89 22.20
CA GLY A 384 -21.62 3.93 21.25
C GLY A 384 -20.30 4.64 21.52
N ILE A 385 -20.12 5.76 20.83
CA ILE A 385 -18.90 6.58 20.82
C ILE A 385 -19.14 7.89 21.55
N VAL A 386 -18.18 8.30 22.38
CA VAL A 386 -18.06 9.67 22.90
C VAL A 386 -16.89 10.34 22.21
N ALA A 387 -17.18 11.35 21.39
CA ALA A 387 -16.16 12.12 20.70
C ALA A 387 -15.63 13.23 21.62
N ASN A 388 -14.41 13.06 22.14
CA ASN A 388 -13.80 14.00 23.07
C ASN A 388 -12.80 14.94 22.38
N GLY A 389 -12.67 16.17 22.89
CA GLY A 389 -11.67 17.13 22.43
C GLY A 389 -11.93 17.68 21.03
N VAL A 390 -13.19 17.76 20.60
CA VAL A 390 -13.58 18.26 19.28
C VAL A 390 -13.39 19.78 19.18
N ALA A 391 -12.88 20.27 18.04
CA ALA A 391 -12.57 21.69 17.85
C ALA A 391 -13.80 22.61 18.05
N LYS A 392 -13.57 23.80 18.62
CA LYS A 392 -14.61 24.83 18.80
C LYS A 392 -15.17 25.25 17.43
N GLY A 393 -16.50 25.32 17.31
CA GLY A 393 -17.22 25.63 16.06
C GLY A 393 -17.92 24.42 15.42
N THR A 394 -17.56 23.21 15.83
CA THR A 394 -18.28 21.98 15.47
C THR A 394 -19.58 21.92 16.27
N ASN A 395 -20.75 22.04 15.63
CA ASN A 395 -22.05 22.03 16.33
C ASN A 395 -22.37 20.60 16.83
N PRO A 396 -22.33 20.33 18.15
CA PRO A 396 -22.55 19.00 18.71
C PRO A 396 -23.91 18.41 18.31
N MET A 397 -24.93 19.27 18.25
CA MET A 397 -26.30 18.88 17.89
C MET A 397 -26.42 18.47 16.42
N GLN A 398 -25.64 19.06 15.52
CA GLN A 398 -25.65 18.71 14.11
C GLN A 398 -25.14 17.28 13.89
N TYR A 399 -24.10 16.87 14.62
CA TYR A 399 -23.58 15.50 14.56
C TYR A 399 -24.55 14.50 15.16
N LEU A 400 -25.14 14.80 16.31
CA LEU A 400 -26.14 13.93 16.94
C LEU A 400 -27.41 13.78 16.11
N ALA A 401 -27.84 14.84 15.41
CA ALA A 401 -28.95 14.78 14.46
C ALA A 401 -28.61 13.94 13.22
N SER A 402 -27.35 13.98 12.74
CA SER A 402 -26.91 13.15 11.62
C SER A 402 -26.78 11.66 11.99
N SER A 403 -26.46 11.34 13.24
CA SER A 403 -26.28 9.95 13.70
C SER A 403 -27.60 9.27 14.09
N SER A 404 -28.61 10.02 14.51
CA SER A 404 -29.94 9.48 14.90
C SER A 404 -30.72 8.89 13.72
N GLY A 405 -30.41 9.26 12.47
CA GLY A 405 -30.98 8.66 11.26
C GLY A 405 -30.51 7.24 10.93
N GLN A 406 -29.51 6.69 11.65
CA GLN A 406 -28.91 5.38 11.35
C GLN A 406 -29.07 4.33 12.47
N VAL A 407 -29.79 4.64 13.55
CA VAL A 407 -30.05 3.68 14.65
C VAL A 407 -31.13 2.68 14.24
N SER A 408 -30.78 1.71 13.39
CA SER A 408 -31.56 0.49 13.22
C SER A 408 -31.32 -0.41 14.42
N VAL A 409 -32.24 -0.36 15.39
CA VAL A 409 -32.28 -1.28 16.54
C VAL A 409 -32.23 -2.72 16.00
N ARG A 410 -31.11 -3.40 16.26
CA ARG A 410 -30.88 -4.78 15.84
C ARG A 410 -31.63 -5.72 16.79
N THR A 411 -32.94 -5.84 16.58
CA THR A 411 -33.76 -6.87 17.24
C THR A 411 -33.35 -8.24 16.71
N GLN A 412 -32.45 -8.95 17.39
CA GLN A 412 -32.23 -10.37 17.15
C GLN A 412 -33.40 -11.17 17.71
N GLN A 413 -34.45 -11.33 16.91
CA GLN A 413 -35.48 -12.32 17.16
C GLN A 413 -35.01 -13.64 16.55
N LYS A 414 -34.43 -14.52 17.39
CA LYS A 414 -34.15 -15.91 17.03
C LYS A 414 -35.49 -16.63 16.80
N SER A 415 -35.92 -16.72 15.54
CA SER A 415 -36.90 -17.72 15.11
C SER A 415 -36.17 -19.05 14.90
N ALA A 416 -36.35 -19.98 15.83
CA ALA A 416 -35.95 -21.36 15.67
C ALA A 416 -36.88 -22.05 14.66
N THR A 417 -36.44 -22.15 13.40
CA THR A 417 -37.07 -23.05 12.43
C THR A 417 -36.61 -24.47 12.72
N VAL A 418 -37.40 -25.20 13.50
CA VAL A 418 -37.29 -26.65 13.65
C VAL A 418 -37.67 -27.28 12.30
N ARG A 419 -36.71 -27.92 11.64
CA ARG A 419 -36.99 -28.81 10.49
C ARG A 419 -37.61 -30.11 11.03
N PRO A 420 -38.78 -30.57 10.55
CA PRO A 420 -39.26 -31.89 10.92
C PRO A 420 -38.55 -32.94 10.08
N THR A 421 -38.00 -33.92 10.78
CA THR A 421 -37.38 -35.15 10.29
C THR A 421 -38.40 -35.97 9.48
N GLU A 422 -38.00 -36.38 8.27
CA GLU A 422 -38.70 -37.40 7.49
C GLU A 422 -38.79 -38.71 8.28
N THR A 423 -40.01 -39.21 8.50
CA THR A 423 -40.23 -40.61 8.88
C THR A 423 -41.23 -41.22 7.92
N LEU A 424 -40.66 -42.08 7.10
CA LEU A 424 -41.21 -43.07 6.20
C LEU A 424 -42.39 -43.85 6.81
N LEU A 425 -43.56 -43.85 6.17
CA LEU A 425 -44.59 -44.90 6.26
C LEU A 425 -45.53 -44.80 5.03
N MET A 426 -45.53 -45.82 4.17
CA MET A 426 -46.61 -46.13 3.21
C MET A 426 -47.44 -47.32 3.76
N PRO A 427 -48.50 -47.81 3.09
CA PRO A 427 -49.86 -47.23 3.03
C PRO A 427 -50.96 -48.29 3.34
N VAL A 428 -52.15 -47.95 3.84
CA VAL A 428 -53.35 -48.82 3.69
C VAL A 428 -54.67 -48.05 3.59
N ASP A 429 -55.21 -48.16 2.38
CA ASP A 429 -56.57 -48.24 1.80
C ASP A 429 -57.89 -48.33 2.64
N LYS A 430 -58.95 -47.84 1.97
CA LYS A 430 -60.43 -48.05 2.02
C LYS A 430 -61.33 -47.47 3.13
N GLY A 431 -62.30 -46.67 2.67
CA GLY A 431 -63.70 -46.71 3.16
C GLY A 431 -64.45 -45.38 3.23
N SER A 432 -65.27 -45.05 2.21
CA SER A 432 -66.45 -44.18 2.32
C SER A 432 -67.70 -45.05 2.65
N PRO A 433 -68.97 -44.56 2.83
CA PRO A 433 -69.54 -43.21 2.59
C PRO A 433 -70.65 -42.77 3.60
N VAL A 434 -71.46 -41.75 3.21
CA VAL A 434 -72.84 -41.38 3.64
C VAL A 434 -72.90 -40.32 4.77
N ASP A 435 -73.75 -39.27 4.81
CA ASP A 435 -74.67 -38.55 3.92
C ASP A 435 -75.25 -37.35 4.75
N ARG A 436 -75.85 -36.37 4.05
CA ARG A 436 -76.83 -35.35 4.47
C ARG A 436 -76.39 -33.99 5.03
N GLY A 437 -76.81 -32.94 4.30
CA GLY A 437 -77.35 -31.72 4.90
C GLY A 437 -76.94 -30.41 4.23
N SER A 438 -77.76 -29.92 3.30
CA SER A 438 -77.94 -28.49 2.98
C SER A 438 -79.44 -28.19 3.18
N PRO A 439 -80.00 -26.98 2.92
CA PRO A 439 -79.44 -25.61 2.79
C PRO A 439 -80.31 -24.53 3.50
N ILE A 440 -79.82 -23.32 3.85
CA ILE A 440 -80.61 -22.04 3.91
C ILE A 440 -79.60 -20.85 3.89
N ASN A 441 -79.41 -20.02 2.87
CA ASN A 441 -80.19 -18.93 2.22
C ASN A 441 -80.08 -17.51 2.84
N ALA A 442 -79.87 -16.52 1.95
CA ALA A 442 -80.03 -15.05 2.04
C ALA A 442 -79.14 -14.28 3.06
N GLU A 443 -78.65 -13.06 2.84
CA GLU A 443 -79.19 -11.93 2.09
C GLU A 443 -78.12 -10.81 1.89
N LYS A 444 -78.28 -10.03 0.82
CA LYS A 444 -77.59 -8.77 0.46
C LYS A 444 -78.65 -7.65 0.56
N PRO A 445 -78.32 -6.37 0.81
CA PRO A 445 -78.24 -5.39 -0.31
C PRO A 445 -77.08 -4.36 -0.11
N ILE A 446 -76.33 -3.85 -1.10
CA ILE A 446 -76.57 -2.88 -2.21
C ILE A 446 -77.06 -1.47 -1.76
N ASP A 447 -76.37 -0.46 -2.35
CA ASP A 447 -76.78 0.91 -2.73
C ASP A 447 -76.29 2.08 -1.85
N GLU A 448 -75.85 3.25 -2.33
CA GLU A 448 -75.49 3.80 -3.67
C GLU A 448 -75.12 5.32 -3.47
N VAL A 449 -74.48 5.92 -4.47
CA VAL A 449 -74.56 7.35 -4.91
C VAL A 449 -73.65 8.47 -4.33
N ALA A 450 -72.92 9.07 -5.30
CA ALA A 450 -72.60 10.50 -5.54
C ALA A 450 -71.45 11.25 -4.85
N ARG A 451 -70.46 11.61 -5.70
CA ARG A 451 -69.80 12.95 -5.80
C ARG A 451 -70.75 13.92 -6.56
N PRO A 452 -70.44 15.21 -6.91
CA PRO A 452 -69.15 15.96 -6.88
C PRO A 452 -69.27 17.50 -6.61
N ILE A 453 -68.21 18.27 -6.97
CA ILE A 453 -68.16 19.68 -7.46
C ILE A 453 -67.68 20.73 -6.41
N VAL A 454 -66.41 21.22 -6.46
CA VAL A 454 -65.82 22.40 -7.20
C VAL A 454 -66.09 23.71 -6.42
N ASP A 455 -65.11 24.53 -6.02
CA ASP A 455 -64.31 25.54 -6.76
C ASP A 455 -63.23 26.09 -5.77
N SER A 456 -61.95 26.26 -6.09
CA SER A 456 -61.26 27.26 -6.94
C SER A 456 -60.99 28.63 -6.27
N ASP A 457 -59.88 29.23 -6.71
CA ASP A 457 -59.37 30.61 -6.49
C ASP A 457 -58.63 30.93 -5.19
N ASN A 458 -57.29 31.12 -5.20
CA ASN A 458 -56.43 32.16 -5.82
C ASN A 458 -56.09 33.27 -4.82
N TYR A 459 -54.81 33.39 -4.41
CA TYR A 459 -54.06 34.66 -4.40
C TYR A 459 -52.59 34.47 -3.96
N GLU A 460 -51.68 34.45 -4.94
CA GLU A 460 -50.41 35.21 -4.88
C GLU A 460 -50.72 36.63 -5.45
N PRO A 461 -49.93 37.73 -5.25
CA PRO A 461 -48.47 37.72 -5.45
C PRO A 461 -47.59 38.80 -4.74
N THR A 462 -46.26 38.57 -4.79
CA THR A 462 -45.14 39.50 -5.10
C THR A 462 -44.60 40.61 -4.15
N HIS A 463 -43.27 40.77 -4.30
CA HIS A 463 -42.35 41.91 -4.09
C HIS A 463 -41.69 42.08 -2.69
N ALA A 464 -40.43 42.51 -2.54
CA ALA A 464 -39.27 42.69 -3.42
C ALA A 464 -38.04 43.00 -2.54
N SER A 465 -36.86 42.61 -3.05
CA SER A 465 -35.54 43.27 -2.98
C SER A 465 -35.15 44.22 -1.82
N SER A 466 -34.02 43.92 -1.19
CA SER A 466 -32.80 44.78 -1.13
C SER A 466 -31.58 43.94 -0.78
#